data_AF-E0QTF9-F1
#
_entry.id   AF-E0QTF9-F1
#
_cell.length_a   1.000
_cell.length_b   1.000
_cell.length_c   1.000
_cell.angle_alpha   90.00
_cell.angle_beta   90.00
_cell.angle_gamma   90.00
#
_symmetry.space_group_name_H-M   'P 1'
#
loop_
_entity.id
_entity.type
_entity.pdbx_description
1 polymer ?
#
loop_
_entity_poly.entity_id
_entity_poly.type
_entity_poly.pdbx_seq_one_letter_code
_entity_poly.pdbx_strand_id
1 'polypeptide(L)'
;MKDMTIPLLIKSPISYKAMYSEAVRKVKDLPSKTIPVANTKANILLLAGEADQLWDSHNMALSIKDQRPENIVIQSYPGAGHTLQGLKYVDAEATIIEFGGEEEENQKAKVESQTLILETLMFWIDYRSPFTLPRREI
;
A
#
# COMPACT_ATOMS: atom_id res chain seq x y z
N MET A 1 -21.74 10.21 -2.50
CA MET A 1 -22.51 9.91 -3.74
C MET A 1 -22.52 11.07 -4.72
N LYS A 2 -22.69 12.34 -4.29
CA LYS A 2 -22.60 13.50 -5.22
C LYS A 2 -21.26 13.59 -5.98
N ASP A 3 -20.19 13.05 -5.42
CA ASP A 3 -18.84 13.20 -5.99
C ASP A 3 -18.53 12.22 -7.14
N MET A 4 -19.31 11.15 -7.32
CA MET A 4 -19.09 10.16 -8.40
C MET A 4 -20.00 10.36 -9.61
N THR A 5 -21.09 11.13 -9.49
CA THR A 5 -22.08 11.29 -10.57
C THR A 5 -21.54 12.05 -11.76
N ILE A 6 -20.73 13.09 -11.55
CA ILE A 6 -20.12 13.86 -12.65
C ILE A 6 -19.05 13.03 -13.38
N PRO A 7 -18.08 12.39 -12.68
CA PRO A 7 -17.08 11.54 -13.33
C PRO A 7 -17.66 10.42 -14.19
N LEU A 8 -18.71 9.74 -13.73
CA LEU A 8 -19.38 8.68 -14.48
C LEU A 8 -20.04 9.20 -15.77
N LEU A 9 -20.58 10.43 -15.76
CA LEU A 9 -21.22 11.04 -16.93
C LEU A 9 -20.21 11.48 -17.99
N ILE A 10 -19.04 11.96 -17.58
CA ILE A 10 -17.99 12.44 -18.51
C ILE A 10 -16.84 11.43 -18.72
N LYS A 11 -16.96 10.22 -18.15
CA LYS A 11 -15.92 9.17 -18.13
C LYS A 11 -14.57 9.66 -17.62
N SER A 12 -14.54 10.59 -16.66
CA SER A 12 -13.28 10.99 -16.04
C SER A 12 -12.80 9.92 -15.06
N PRO A 13 -11.48 9.79 -14.83
CA PRO A 13 -10.96 8.93 -13.77
C PRO A 13 -11.61 9.22 -12.42
N ILE A 14 -11.88 8.17 -11.65
CA ILE A 14 -12.49 8.26 -10.31
C ILE A 14 -11.45 7.93 -9.25
N SER A 15 -11.24 8.86 -8.33
CA SER A 15 -10.55 8.64 -7.06
C SER A 15 -11.55 8.21 -5.99
N TYR A 16 -11.18 7.24 -5.15
CA TYR A 16 -12.01 6.75 -4.03
C TYR A 16 -11.55 7.29 -2.67
N LYS A 17 -10.40 7.98 -2.59
CA LYS A 17 -9.80 8.46 -1.34
C LYS A 17 -10.74 9.26 -0.46
N ALA A 18 -11.47 10.21 -1.06
CA ALA A 18 -12.41 11.05 -0.32
C ALA A 18 -13.58 10.23 0.25
N MET A 19 -14.15 9.33 -0.55
CA MET A 19 -15.23 8.44 -0.12
C MET A 19 -14.78 7.51 1.01
N TYR A 20 -13.58 6.93 0.88
CA TYR A 20 -12.99 6.08 1.89
C TYR A 20 -12.77 6.85 3.21
N SER A 21 -12.16 8.04 3.14
CA SER A 21 -11.89 8.89 4.30
C SER A 21 -13.17 9.28 5.04
N GLU A 22 -14.21 9.62 4.30
CA GLU A 22 -15.55 9.89 4.84
C GLU A 22 -16.18 8.66 5.50
N ALA A 23 -16.01 7.48 4.91
CA ALA A 23 -16.51 6.23 5.49
C ALA A 23 -15.82 5.93 6.84
N VAL A 24 -14.48 6.03 6.88
CA VAL A 24 -13.70 5.85 8.12
C VAL A 24 -14.12 6.85 9.20
N ARG A 25 -14.28 8.13 8.86
CA ARG A 25 -14.70 9.17 9.82
C ARG A 25 -16.07 8.90 10.46
N LYS A 26 -16.95 8.17 9.76
CA LYS A 26 -18.31 7.86 10.24
C LYS A 26 -18.40 6.58 11.08
N VAL A 27 -17.30 5.84 11.23
CA VAL A 27 -17.27 4.63 12.05
C VAL A 27 -17.39 5.02 13.52
N LYS A 28 -18.48 4.60 14.19
CA LYS A 28 -18.75 4.91 15.61
C LYS A 28 -17.85 4.12 16.57
N ASP A 29 -17.49 2.90 16.21
CA ASP A 29 -16.65 2.00 16.99
C ASP A 29 -15.41 1.62 16.18
N LEU A 30 -14.52 2.59 15.98
CA LEU A 30 -13.30 2.39 15.22
C LEU A 30 -12.37 1.34 15.86
N PRO A 31 -12.14 1.35 17.19
CA PRO A 31 -11.26 0.37 17.83
C PRO A 31 -11.65 -1.09 17.57
N SER A 32 -12.96 -1.41 17.52
CA SER A 32 -13.40 -2.79 17.22
C SER A 32 -13.16 -3.20 15.75
N LYS A 33 -12.87 -2.26 14.87
CA LYS A 33 -12.62 -2.47 13.43
C LYS A 33 -11.13 -2.36 13.09
N THR A 34 -10.31 -1.88 14.03
CA THR A 34 -8.86 -1.79 13.89
C THR A 34 -8.20 -3.14 14.12
N ILE A 35 -7.24 -3.48 13.26
CA ILE A 35 -6.42 -4.70 13.42
C ILE A 35 -5.50 -4.49 14.64
N PRO A 36 -5.48 -5.40 15.63
CA PRO A 36 -4.69 -5.25 16.85
C PRO A 36 -3.21 -5.59 16.60
N VAL A 37 -2.51 -4.75 15.85
CA VAL A 37 -1.11 -4.96 15.40
C VAL A 37 -0.12 -5.07 16.56
N ALA A 38 -0.43 -4.51 17.73
CA ALA A 38 0.39 -4.63 18.94
C ALA A 38 0.56 -6.09 19.42
N ASN A 39 -0.35 -7.00 19.03
CA ASN A 39 -0.35 -8.38 19.52
C ASN A 39 0.50 -9.34 18.68
N THR A 40 1.01 -8.91 17.53
CA THR A 40 1.85 -9.79 16.67
C THR A 40 3.32 -9.75 17.09
N LYS A 41 4.03 -10.87 16.88
CA LYS A 41 5.48 -10.98 17.07
C LYS A 41 6.27 -10.83 15.76
N ALA A 42 5.57 -10.70 14.62
CA ALA A 42 6.21 -10.63 13.31
C ALA A 42 7.03 -9.33 13.13
N ASN A 43 8.08 -9.39 12.31
CA ASN A 43 8.66 -8.21 11.70
C ASN A 43 7.73 -7.72 10.57
N ILE A 44 7.54 -6.42 10.43
CA ILE A 44 6.61 -5.83 9.47
C ILE A 44 7.34 -4.82 8.59
N LEU A 45 7.16 -4.97 7.27
CA LEU A 45 7.57 -4.01 6.26
C LEU A 45 6.30 -3.45 5.65
N LEU A 46 6.12 -2.14 5.76
CA LEU A 46 5.00 -1.41 5.19
C LEU A 46 5.53 -0.56 4.04
N LEU A 47 4.91 -0.70 2.88
CA LEU A 47 5.23 0.06 1.67
C LEU A 47 4.00 0.88 1.31
N ALA A 48 4.17 2.19 1.13
CA ALA A 48 3.03 3.08 0.87
C ALA A 48 3.38 4.13 -0.20
N GLY A 49 2.50 4.30 -1.18
CA GLY A 49 2.48 5.50 -2.02
C GLY A 49 1.80 6.64 -1.28
N GLU A 50 2.42 7.82 -1.21
CA GLU A 50 1.80 8.99 -0.54
C GLU A 50 0.73 9.64 -1.42
N ALA A 51 0.84 9.46 -2.74
CA ALA A 51 -0.13 9.93 -3.72
C ALA A 51 -1.27 8.92 -3.98
N ASP A 52 -1.48 7.93 -3.11
CA ASP A 52 -2.58 6.95 -3.19
C ASP A 52 -3.95 7.65 -3.27
N GLN A 53 -4.73 7.30 -4.30
CA GLN A 53 -6.06 7.84 -4.60
C GLN A 53 -7.22 6.87 -4.26
N LEU A 54 -6.95 5.71 -3.67
CA LEU A 54 -7.98 4.78 -3.20
C LEU A 54 -8.23 4.94 -1.69
N TRP A 55 -7.16 4.95 -0.90
CA TRP A 55 -7.21 5.22 0.54
C TRP A 55 -5.87 5.78 1.04
N ASP A 56 -5.85 6.31 2.26
CA ASP A 56 -4.65 6.98 2.79
C ASP A 56 -3.61 6.00 3.35
N SER A 57 -2.98 5.24 2.45
CA SER A 57 -2.02 4.19 2.78
C SER A 57 -0.85 4.69 3.63
N HIS A 58 -0.34 5.90 3.35
CA HIS A 58 0.78 6.48 4.11
C HIS A 58 0.41 6.73 5.57
N ASN A 59 -0.69 7.45 5.83
CA ASN A 59 -1.10 7.73 7.21
C ASN A 59 -1.54 6.46 7.95
N MET A 60 -2.08 5.46 7.25
CA MET A 60 -2.33 4.14 7.86
C MET A 60 -1.03 3.45 8.29
N ALA A 61 0.01 3.49 7.45
CA ALA A 61 1.30 2.90 7.81
C ALA A 61 1.90 3.59 9.04
N LEU A 62 1.84 4.92 9.11
CA LEU A 62 2.25 5.68 10.30
C LEU A 62 1.45 5.27 11.53
N SER A 63 0.12 5.18 11.43
CA SER A 63 -0.74 4.76 12.54
C SER A 63 -0.42 3.34 13.05
N ILE A 64 -0.04 2.42 12.16
CA ILE A 64 0.40 1.08 12.54
C ILE A 64 1.72 1.14 13.34
N LYS A 65 2.67 1.96 12.90
CA LYS A 65 3.95 2.15 13.61
C LYS A 65 3.78 2.86 14.95
N ASP A 66 2.85 3.80 15.07
CA ASP A 66 2.55 4.45 16.35
C ASP A 66 1.98 3.46 17.37
N GLN A 67 1.16 2.50 16.92
CA GLN A 67 0.63 1.43 17.76
C GLN A 67 1.69 0.40 18.15
N ARG A 68 2.74 0.23 17.33
CA ARG A 68 3.84 -0.70 17.57
C ARG A 68 5.14 -0.17 16.93
N PRO A 69 5.97 0.57 17.67
CA PRO A 69 7.18 1.18 17.10
C PRO A 69 8.29 0.16 16.82
N GLU A 70 8.29 -0.97 17.53
CA GLU A 70 9.32 -2.01 17.40
C GLU A 70 9.05 -2.96 16.23
N ASN A 71 10.12 -3.37 15.54
CA ASN A 71 10.10 -4.35 14.45
C ASN A 71 9.18 -3.96 13.27
N ILE A 72 8.97 -2.65 13.07
CA ILE A 72 8.25 -2.09 11.92
C ILE A 72 9.15 -1.15 11.12
N VAL A 73 9.28 -1.44 9.83
CA VAL A 73 9.90 -0.56 8.83
C VAL A 73 8.81 -0.01 7.93
N ILE A 74 8.83 1.30 7.68
CA ILE A 74 7.97 1.96 6.71
C ILE A 74 8.86 2.52 5.60
N GLN A 75 8.56 2.16 4.36
CA GLN A 75 9.06 2.87 3.18
C GLN A 75 7.88 3.59 2.52
N SER A 76 7.99 4.90 2.42
CA SER A 76 7.01 5.73 1.71
C SER A 76 7.60 6.23 0.38
N TYR A 77 6.73 6.35 -0.61
CA TYR A 77 7.07 6.80 -1.96
C TYR A 77 6.24 8.04 -2.28
N PRO A 78 6.79 9.27 -2.13
CA PRO A 78 6.03 10.52 -2.24
C PRO A 78 5.23 10.67 -3.54
N GLY A 79 5.84 10.30 -4.67
CA GLY A 79 5.22 10.43 -5.99
C GLY A 79 4.41 9.20 -6.46
N ALA A 80 4.33 8.13 -5.66
CA ALA A 80 3.68 6.89 -6.07
C ALA A 80 2.24 6.77 -5.56
N GLY A 81 1.40 6.11 -6.36
CA GLY A 81 0.02 5.79 -6.04
C GLY A 81 -0.15 4.42 -5.39
N HIS A 82 -1.36 3.88 -5.54
CA HIS A 82 -1.86 2.74 -4.79
C HIS A 82 -1.12 1.41 -5.02
N THR A 83 -0.82 1.05 -6.27
CA THR A 83 -0.38 -0.33 -6.57
C THR A 83 1.08 -0.61 -6.28
N LEU A 84 1.94 0.40 -6.32
CA LEU A 84 3.40 0.21 -6.47
C LEU A 84 3.75 -0.77 -7.61
N GLN A 85 2.91 -0.87 -8.66
CA GLN A 85 3.13 -1.73 -9.83
C GLN A 85 3.44 -0.95 -11.11
N GLY A 86 3.56 0.37 -11.00
CA GLY A 86 3.75 1.26 -12.14
C GLY A 86 2.45 1.85 -12.70
N LEU A 87 1.29 1.64 -12.07
CA LEU A 87 0.00 2.04 -12.66
C LEU A 87 -0.57 3.29 -11.99
N LYS A 88 -0.80 4.35 -12.78
CA LYS A 88 -1.57 5.54 -12.38
C LYS A 88 -3.08 5.36 -12.51
N TYR A 89 -3.52 4.64 -13.54
CA TYR A 89 -4.92 4.38 -13.84
C TYR A 89 -5.18 2.89 -14.09
N VAL A 90 -6.38 2.42 -13.76
CA VAL A 90 -6.87 1.09 -14.11
C VAL A 90 -8.20 1.22 -14.81
N ASP A 91 -8.30 0.59 -16.00
CA ASP A 91 -9.56 0.44 -16.71
C ASP A 91 -10.36 -0.69 -16.04
N ALA A 92 -11.55 -0.35 -15.53
CA ALA A 92 -12.49 -1.24 -14.90
C ALA A 92 -13.80 -1.33 -15.71
N GLU A 93 -13.66 -1.47 -17.03
CA GLU A 93 -14.71 -1.62 -18.05
C GLU A 93 -15.68 -0.43 -18.17
N ALA A 94 -16.47 -0.19 -17.13
CA ALA A 94 -17.45 0.88 -17.06
C ALA A 94 -16.86 2.21 -16.58
N THR A 95 -15.65 2.19 -16.00
CA THR A 95 -15.00 3.37 -15.44
C THR A 95 -13.49 3.26 -15.51
N ILE A 96 -12.81 4.41 -15.46
CA ILE A 96 -11.38 4.49 -15.19
C ILE A 96 -11.22 4.81 -13.71
N ILE A 97 -10.40 4.05 -13.00
CA ILE A 97 -10.07 4.30 -11.60
C ILE A 97 -8.70 4.96 -11.53
N GLU A 98 -8.61 6.06 -10.79
CA GLU A 98 -7.35 6.72 -10.48
C GLU A 98 -6.72 6.07 -9.25
N PHE A 99 -5.55 5.46 -9.44
CA PHE A 99 -4.76 4.84 -8.37
C PHE A 99 -3.75 5.83 -7.80
N GLY A 100 -3.45 6.91 -8.53
CA GLY A 100 -2.64 8.04 -8.08
C GLY A 100 -1.17 7.96 -8.47
N GLY A 101 -0.42 8.97 -8.04
CA GLY A 101 0.99 9.16 -8.37
C GLY A 101 1.24 9.61 -9.81
N GLU A 102 2.51 9.85 -10.12
CA GLU A 102 2.97 10.11 -11.49
C GLU A 102 3.56 8.85 -12.11
N GLU A 103 3.47 8.71 -13.43
CA GLU A 103 3.86 7.47 -14.13
C GLU A 103 5.33 7.10 -13.86
N GLU A 104 6.24 8.06 -13.98
CA GLU A 104 7.68 7.86 -13.71
C GLU A 104 7.93 7.43 -12.26
N GLU A 105 7.29 8.10 -11.30
CA GLU A 105 7.42 7.81 -9.88
C GLU A 105 6.81 6.45 -9.53
N ASN A 106 5.72 6.06 -10.17
CA ASN A 106 5.11 4.74 -10.03
C ASN A 106 6.04 3.63 -10.57
N GLN A 107 6.72 3.85 -11.70
CA GLN A 107 7.69 2.88 -12.24
C GLN A 107 8.92 2.77 -11.34
N LYS A 108 9.42 3.90 -10.83
CA LYS A 108 10.52 3.92 -9.86
C LYS A 108 10.16 3.17 -8.58
N ALA A 109 9.01 3.50 -7.99
CA ALA A 109 8.54 2.86 -6.76
C ALA A 109 8.30 1.36 -6.95
N LYS A 110 7.87 0.90 -8.14
CA LYS A 110 7.78 -0.53 -8.46
C LYS A 110 9.12 -1.24 -8.35
N VAL A 111 10.16 -0.71 -8.99
CA VAL A 111 11.49 -1.35 -8.99
C VAL A 111 12.09 -1.33 -7.57
N GLU A 112 12.01 -0.18 -6.90
CA GLU A 112 12.55 0.01 -5.55
C GLU A 112 11.82 -0.87 -4.52
N SER A 113 10.48 -0.92 -4.58
CA SER A 113 9.68 -1.73 -3.64
C SER A 113 9.93 -3.23 -3.81
N GLN A 114 10.04 -3.72 -5.04
CA GLN A 114 10.36 -5.12 -5.32
C GLN A 114 11.75 -5.50 -4.79
N THR A 115 12.74 -4.63 -5.01
CA THR A 115 14.10 -4.81 -4.49
C THR A 115 14.08 -4.88 -2.96
N LEU A 116 13.43 -3.91 -2.32
CA LEU A 116 13.35 -3.82 -0.87
C LEU A 116 12.63 -5.03 -0.24
N ILE A 117 11.57 -5.54 -0.87
CA ILE A 117 10.87 -6.76 -0.42
C ILE A 117 11.85 -7.93 -0.39
N LEU A 118 12.59 -8.16 -1.48
CA LEU A 118 13.52 -9.28 -1.59
C LEU A 118 14.68 -9.16 -0.59
N GLU A 119 15.29 -7.98 -0.48
CA GLU A 119 16.38 -7.72 0.48
C GLU A 119 15.91 -7.93 1.93
N THR A 120 14.72 -7.43 2.25
CA THR A 120 14.12 -7.58 3.59
C THR A 120 13.85 -9.04 3.91
N LEU A 121 13.30 -9.81 2.96
CA LEU A 121 13.07 -11.24 3.15
C LEU A 121 14.39 -12.01 3.31
N MET A 122 15.41 -11.71 2.51
CA MET A 122 16.74 -12.32 2.63
C MET A 122 17.37 -12.04 3.99
N PHE A 123 17.20 -10.82 4.51
CA PHE A 123 17.69 -10.44 5.82
C PHE A 123 16.92 -11.14 6.96
N TRP A 124 15.59 -11.20 6.88
CA TRP A 124 14.77 -11.81 7.95
C TRP A 124 14.78 -13.33 7.98
N ILE A 125 14.94 -13.99 6.82
CA ILE A 125 14.88 -15.45 6.73
C ILE A 125 16.24 -16.09 7.05
N ASP A 126 17.28 -15.28 7.30
CA ASP A 126 18.68 -15.73 7.35
C ASP A 126 18.99 -16.63 6.16
N TYR A 127 19.40 -16.02 5.03
CA TYR A 127 19.80 -16.74 3.82
C TYR A 127 20.94 -17.77 4.05
N ARG A 128 21.52 -17.84 5.25
CA ARG A 128 22.53 -18.83 5.68
C ARG A 128 22.01 -19.91 6.64
N SER A 129 20.72 -19.92 6.97
CA SER A 129 20.10 -20.95 7.79
C SER A 129 20.07 -22.31 7.05
N PRO A 130 20.53 -23.42 7.66
CA PRO A 130 20.71 -24.72 6.99
C PRO A 130 19.40 -25.45 6.60
N PHE A 131 18.24 -24.79 6.65
CA PHE A 131 16.93 -25.38 6.35
C PHE A 131 16.42 -25.13 4.93
N THR A 132 17.23 -24.58 4.02
CA THR A 132 16.86 -24.46 2.60
C THR A 132 17.19 -25.73 1.83
N LEU A 133 16.19 -26.23 1.08
CA LEU A 133 16.21 -27.41 0.19
C LEU A 133 17.53 -27.63 -0.57
N PRO A 134 17.91 -28.89 -0.84
CA PRO A 134 19.19 -29.23 -1.45
C PRO A 134 19.36 -28.50 -2.79
N ARG A 135 20.51 -27.85 -2.97
CA ARG A 135 20.92 -27.32 -4.27
C ARG A 135 20.96 -28.48 -5.24
N ARG A 136 20.16 -28.42 -6.31
CA ARG A 136 20.43 -29.25 -7.49
C ARG A 136 21.70 -28.68 -8.11
N GLU A 137 22.78 -29.44 -8.00
CA GLU A 137 23.99 -29.24 -8.78
C GLU A 137 23.62 -29.37 -10.27
N ILE A 138 24.09 -28.42 -11.08
CA ILE A 138 24.10 -28.49 -12.55
C ILE A 138 25.53 -28.84 -12.95
#